data_AF-A0A509B349-F1
#
_entry.id   AF-A0A509B349-F1
#
_cell.length_a   1.000
_cell.length_b   1.000
_cell.length_c   1.000
_cell.angle_alpha   90.00
_cell.angle_beta   90.00
_cell.angle_gamma   90.00
#
_symmetry.space_group_name_H-M   'P 1'
#
loop_
_entity.id
_entity.type
_entity.pdbx_description
1 polymer ?
#
loop_
_entity_poly.entity_id
_entity_poly.type
_entity_poly.pdbx_seq_one_letter_code
_entity_poly.pdbx_strand_id
1 'polypeptide(L)'
;MGYVGFSVAFAFAIAALLSGRLDSAFTRFARPWTLAAWVFLTLGIVLGSAWAYYELGWGGWWFWDPVENASFMPWLAGTALLHSLAVTEQRAGFKAWTLLLSICAFSLCLLGTFLVRSGVLVSVHAFASDPARGMFILAFMVLVTGGSLLLFAVRGHRVRSRVNNALWSRESLLLGNNVLLMAAMLVVLLGTLLPLVHKQLGWAAFRWGSRSLTPCSPG
;
A
#
# COMPACT_ATOMS: atom_id res chain seq x y z
N MET A 1 15.08 0.49 -2.00
CA MET A 1 15.18 -0.99 -2.04
C MET A 1 13.86 -1.69 -1.72
N GLY A 2 13.19 -1.39 -0.59
CA GLY A 2 11.92 -2.05 -0.23
C GLY A 2 10.82 -1.97 -1.31
N TYR A 3 10.51 -0.77 -1.81
CA TYR A 3 9.48 -0.60 -2.86
C TYR A 3 9.84 -1.28 -4.19
N VAL A 4 11.11 -1.21 -4.57
CA VAL A 4 11.61 -1.81 -5.82
C VAL A 4 11.49 -3.33 -5.78
N GLY A 5 11.71 -3.96 -4.62
CA GLY A 5 11.59 -5.41 -4.49
C GLY A 5 10.17 -5.93 -4.75
N PHE A 6 9.13 -5.17 -4.37
CA PHE A 6 7.74 -5.53 -4.69
C PHE A 6 7.41 -5.46 -6.18
N SER A 7 8.18 -4.71 -6.99
CA SER A 7 8.00 -4.66 -8.44
C SER A 7 8.27 -6.01 -9.11
N VAL A 8 9.15 -6.83 -8.54
CA VAL A 8 9.45 -8.18 -9.02
C VAL A 8 8.24 -9.10 -8.80
N ALA A 9 7.69 -9.11 -7.59
CA ALA A 9 6.47 -9.88 -7.27
C ALA A 9 5.28 -9.45 -8.14
N PHE A 10 5.17 -8.15 -8.43
CA PHE A 10 4.18 -7.60 -9.36
C PHE A 10 4.39 -8.07 -10.80
N ALA A 11 5.60 -7.96 -11.34
CA ALA A 11 5.90 -8.37 -12.72
C ALA A 11 5.57 -9.85 -12.95
N PHE A 12 5.94 -10.70 -11.99
CA PHE A 12 5.58 -12.11 -12.01
C PHE A 12 4.07 -12.34 -11.93
N ALA A 13 3.33 -11.52 -11.18
CA ALA A 13 1.87 -11.63 -11.09
C ALA A 13 1.19 -11.28 -12.42
N ILE A 14 1.67 -10.24 -13.10
CA ILE A 14 1.21 -9.88 -14.45
C ILE A 14 1.52 -10.99 -15.45
N ALA A 15 2.74 -11.55 -15.41
CA ALA A 15 3.10 -12.68 -16.26
C ALA A 15 2.19 -13.89 -16.04
N ALA A 16 1.87 -14.24 -14.78
CA ALA A 16 0.96 -15.33 -14.46
C ALA A 16 -0.47 -15.09 -14.95
N LEU A 17 -0.97 -13.85 -14.87
CA LEU A 17 -2.29 -13.48 -15.38
C LEU A 17 -2.37 -13.54 -16.91
N LEU A 18 -1.32 -13.10 -17.61
CA LEU A 18 -1.24 -13.14 -19.07
C LEU A 18 -1.17 -14.59 -19.58
N SER A 19 -0.31 -15.40 -18.98
CA SER A 19 -0.16 -16.83 -19.30
C SER A 19 -1.37 -17.67 -18.85
N GLY A 20 -2.18 -17.15 -17.92
CA GLY A 20 -3.34 -17.86 -17.36
C GLY A 20 -2.98 -19.06 -16.49
N ARG A 21 -1.70 -19.20 -16.11
CA ARG A 21 -1.17 -20.28 -15.29
C ARG A 21 -0.27 -19.69 -14.21
N LEU A 22 -0.43 -20.18 -12.98
CA LEU A 22 0.48 -19.88 -11.89
C LEU A 22 1.20 -21.16 -11.52
N ASP A 23 2.42 -21.24 -12.03
CA ASP A 23 3.32 -22.37 -11.85
C ASP A 23 4.00 -22.30 -10.47
N SER A 24 4.40 -23.44 -9.93
CA SER A 24 5.15 -23.50 -8.67
C SER A 24 6.45 -22.68 -8.71
N ALA A 25 7.03 -22.53 -9.91
CA ALA A 25 8.18 -21.66 -10.17
C ALA A 25 7.91 -20.20 -9.78
N PHE A 26 6.71 -19.67 -10.04
CA PHE A 26 6.31 -18.32 -9.63
C PHE A 26 6.50 -18.14 -8.12
N THR A 27 5.92 -19.03 -7.32
CA THR A 27 5.95 -18.94 -5.85
C THR A 27 7.37 -19.02 -5.32
N ARG A 28 8.17 -19.96 -5.85
CA ARG A 28 9.55 -20.18 -5.44
C ARG A 28 10.45 -18.98 -5.74
N PHE A 29 10.23 -18.29 -6.86
CA PHE A 29 10.96 -17.08 -7.20
C PHE A 29 10.41 -15.84 -6.48
N ALA A 30 9.09 -15.64 -6.41
CA ALA A 30 8.49 -14.45 -5.82
C ALA A 30 8.74 -14.33 -4.31
N ARG A 31 8.83 -15.46 -3.59
CA ARG A 31 9.01 -15.49 -2.12
C ARG A 31 10.29 -14.82 -1.63
N PRO A 32 11.51 -15.17 -2.08
CA PRO A 32 12.74 -14.51 -1.63
C PRO A 32 12.78 -13.02 -1.99
N TRP A 33 12.27 -12.63 -3.16
CA TRP A 33 12.19 -11.21 -3.55
C TRP A 33 11.23 -10.42 -2.68
N THR A 34 10.05 -10.99 -2.37
CA THR A 34 9.07 -10.37 -1.47
C THR A 34 9.65 -10.26 -0.06
N LEU A 35 10.37 -11.28 0.42
CA LEU A 35 11.00 -11.27 1.73
C LEU A 35 12.11 -10.21 1.81
N ALA A 36 12.96 -10.13 0.79
CA ALA A 36 13.98 -9.09 0.71
C ALA A 36 13.34 -7.68 0.70
N ALA A 37 12.31 -7.47 -0.12
CA ALA A 37 11.54 -6.23 -0.17
C ALA A 37 11.00 -5.84 1.22
N TRP A 38 10.38 -6.81 1.90
CA TRP A 38 9.81 -6.65 3.22
C TRP A 38 10.88 -6.33 4.27
N VAL A 39 12.03 -7.03 4.29
CA VAL A 39 13.13 -6.75 5.22
C VAL A 39 13.68 -5.34 5.02
N PHE A 40 13.97 -4.95 3.77
CA PHE A 40 14.46 -3.60 3.49
C PHE A 40 13.42 -2.52 3.83
N LEU A 41 12.13 -2.80 3.68
CA LEU A 41 11.07 -1.89 4.09
C LEU A 41 11.00 -1.77 5.61
N THR A 42 11.05 -2.88 6.34
CA THR A 42 11.11 -2.91 7.81
C THR A 42 12.30 -2.11 8.33
N LEU A 43 13.48 -2.31 7.77
CA LEU A 43 14.67 -1.54 8.14
C LEU A 43 14.50 -0.04 7.85
N GLY A 44 13.91 0.31 6.70
CA GLY A 44 13.63 1.70 6.36
C GLY A 44 12.68 2.36 7.35
N ILE A 45 11.62 1.66 7.77
CA ILE A 45 10.66 2.13 8.77
C ILE A 45 11.36 2.35 10.11
N VAL A 46 12.11 1.35 10.61
CA VAL A 46 12.82 1.44 11.90
C VAL A 46 13.85 2.57 11.91
N LEU A 47 14.64 2.70 10.85
CA LEU A 47 15.63 3.78 10.73
C LEU A 47 14.96 5.15 10.65
N GLY A 48 13.84 5.26 9.92
CA GLY A 48 13.04 6.49 9.85
C GLY A 48 12.48 6.90 11.22
N SER A 49 11.87 5.96 11.93
CA SER A 49 11.36 6.16 13.29
C SER A 49 12.46 6.56 14.27
N ALA A 50 13.64 5.93 14.19
CA ALA A 50 14.78 6.29 15.01
C ALA A 50 15.24 7.73 14.74
N TRP A 51 15.41 8.09 13.47
CA TRP A 51 15.80 9.45 13.09
C TRP A 51 14.77 10.49 13.55
N ALA A 52 13.47 10.24 13.34
CA ALA A 52 12.41 11.15 13.77
C ALA A 52 12.38 11.33 15.29
N TYR A 53 12.63 10.26 16.06
CA TYR A 53 12.73 10.33 17.51
C TYR A 53 13.87 11.26 17.96
N TYR A 54 15.05 11.13 17.34
CA TYR A 54 16.23 11.91 17.73
C TYR A 54 16.21 13.35 17.21
N GLU A 55 15.76 13.58 15.97
CA GLU A 55 15.88 14.88 15.31
C GLU A 55 14.65 15.77 15.51
N LEU A 56 13.45 15.18 15.43
CA LEU A 56 12.20 15.94 15.51
C LEU A 56 11.63 16.02 16.94
N GLY A 57 12.22 15.27 17.88
CA GLY A 57 11.89 15.36 19.31
C GLY A 57 10.45 14.97 19.65
N TRP A 58 9.84 14.09 18.86
CA TRP A 58 8.41 13.74 18.92
C TRP A 58 7.93 13.09 20.23
N GLY A 59 8.81 12.86 21.20
CA GLY A 59 8.47 12.20 22.46
C GLY A 59 8.04 10.73 22.28
N GLY A 60 8.17 10.17 21.08
CA GLY A 60 7.77 8.81 20.70
C GLY A 60 8.30 8.38 19.34
N TRP A 61 8.23 7.08 19.04
CA TRP A 61 8.83 6.47 17.85
C TRP A 61 7.92 6.46 16.60
N TRP A 62 6.66 6.90 16.73
CA TRP A 62 5.67 6.92 15.65
C TRP A 62 4.65 8.01 15.91
N PHE A 63 4.31 8.82 14.90
CA PHE A 63 3.36 9.93 15.03
C PHE A 63 2.21 9.86 14.02
N TRP A 64 2.07 8.75 13.30
CA TRP A 64 1.02 8.53 12.30
C TRP A 64 1.02 9.58 11.19
N ASP A 65 2.19 10.15 10.90
CA ASP A 65 2.29 11.15 9.85
C ASP A 65 2.08 10.50 8.45
N PRO A 66 1.61 11.25 7.45
CA PRO A 66 1.33 10.68 6.13
C PRO A 66 2.53 9.99 5.45
N VAL A 67 3.77 10.42 5.73
CA VAL A 67 5.00 9.82 5.18
C VAL A 67 5.30 8.48 5.87
N GLU A 68 5.17 8.42 7.19
CA GLU A 68 5.21 7.17 7.96
C GLU A 68 4.16 6.18 7.44
N ASN A 69 2.90 6.60 7.35
CA ASN A 69 1.79 5.76 6.88
C ASN A 69 1.99 5.28 5.44
N ALA A 70 2.57 6.11 4.56
CA ALA A 70 2.89 5.76 3.18
C ALA A 70 3.78 4.52 3.08
N SER A 71 4.73 4.35 4.01
CA SER A 71 5.61 3.18 4.09
C SER A 71 4.99 1.99 4.83
N PHE A 72 4.09 2.24 5.78
CA PHE A 72 3.44 1.20 6.58
C PHE A 72 2.38 0.41 5.79
N MET A 73 1.63 1.06 4.89
CA MET A 73 0.63 0.41 4.05
C MET A 73 1.19 -0.74 3.18
N PRO A 74 2.25 -0.55 2.37
CA PRO A 74 2.85 -1.65 1.62
C PRO A 74 3.51 -2.70 2.52
N TRP A 75 3.92 -2.34 3.74
CA TRP A 75 4.43 -3.30 4.72
C TRP A 75 3.34 -4.29 5.17
N LEU A 76 2.13 -3.79 5.47
CA LEU A 76 0.98 -4.63 5.82
C LEU A 76 0.56 -5.56 4.67
N ALA A 77 0.45 -5.01 3.45
CA ALA A 77 0.14 -5.79 2.26
C ALA A 77 1.24 -6.82 1.94
N GLY A 78 2.51 -6.44 2.11
CA GLY A 78 3.66 -7.33 1.95
C GLY A 78 3.68 -8.48 2.96
N THR A 79 3.33 -8.21 4.22
CA THR A 79 3.15 -9.25 5.24
C THR A 79 2.05 -10.23 4.85
N ALA A 80 0.89 -9.73 4.40
CA ALA A 80 -0.19 -10.60 3.91
C ALA A 80 0.25 -11.43 2.70
N LEU A 81 1.01 -10.82 1.77
CA LEU A 81 1.56 -11.49 0.60
C LEU A 81 2.51 -12.62 0.98
N LEU A 82 3.40 -12.43 1.96
CA LEU A 82 4.33 -13.47 2.43
C LEU A 82 3.60 -14.69 2.99
N HIS A 83 2.54 -14.47 3.78
CA HIS A 83 1.70 -15.55 4.30
C HIS A 83 0.94 -16.25 3.16
N SER A 84 0.42 -15.49 2.20
CA SER A 84 -0.27 -16.04 1.02
C SER A 84 0.66 -16.90 0.16
N LEU A 85 1.89 -16.43 -0.08
CA LEU A 85 2.92 -17.17 -0.83
C LEU A 85 3.27 -18.49 -0.14
N ALA A 86 3.37 -18.53 1.18
CA ALA A 86 3.63 -19.76 1.93
C ALA A 86 2.52 -20.81 1.73
N VAL A 87 1.26 -20.38 1.69
CA VAL A 87 0.13 -21.31 1.45
C VAL A 87 0.07 -21.73 -0.02
N THR A 88 0.28 -20.80 -0.96
CA THR A 88 0.28 -21.12 -2.40
C THR A 88 1.40 -22.10 -2.76
N GLU A 89 2.57 -21.99 -2.14
CA GLU A 89 3.70 -22.90 -2.37
C GLU A 89 3.41 -24.32 -1.84
N GLN A 90 2.85 -24.45 -0.63
CA GLN A 90 2.65 -25.75 0.01
C GLN A 90 1.42 -26.52 -0.48
N ARG A 91 0.36 -25.81 -0.90
CA ARG A 91 -0.97 -26.40 -1.15
C ARG A 91 -1.57 -26.05 -2.52
N ALA A 92 -0.87 -25.26 -3.34
CA ALA A 92 -1.40 -24.72 -4.60
C ALA A 92 -2.74 -23.96 -4.45
N GLY A 93 -3.09 -23.54 -3.23
CA GLY A 93 -4.29 -22.78 -2.89
C GLY A 93 -4.08 -21.27 -2.96
N PHE A 94 -5.18 -20.51 -2.95
CA PHE A 94 -5.19 -19.04 -2.90
C PHE A 94 -4.42 -18.32 -4.01
N LYS A 95 -4.23 -18.98 -5.17
CA LYS A 95 -3.49 -18.41 -6.30
C LYS A 95 -3.98 -17.02 -6.72
N ALA A 96 -5.30 -16.86 -6.91
CA ALA A 96 -5.89 -15.57 -7.26
C ALA A 96 -5.70 -14.50 -6.16
N TRP A 97 -5.76 -14.89 -4.88
CA TRP A 97 -5.55 -13.98 -3.76
C TRP A 97 -4.09 -13.51 -3.68
N THR A 98 -3.14 -14.43 -3.85
CA THR A 98 -1.71 -14.11 -3.92
C THR A 98 -1.39 -13.13 -5.05
N LEU A 99 -1.99 -13.31 -6.24
CA LEU A 99 -1.83 -12.39 -7.36
C LEU A 99 -2.41 -10.99 -7.04
N LEU A 100 -3.59 -10.94 -6.44
CA LEU A 100 -4.21 -9.67 -6.04
C LEU A 100 -3.33 -8.94 -5.00
N LEU A 101 -2.82 -9.65 -4.00
CA LEU A 101 -1.92 -9.09 -2.99
C LEU A 101 -0.62 -8.56 -3.59
N SER A 102 -0.03 -9.24 -4.58
CA SER A 102 1.13 -8.72 -5.33
C SER A 102 0.82 -7.41 -6.04
N ILE A 103 -0.35 -7.31 -6.68
CA ILE A 103 -0.81 -6.08 -7.34
C ILE A 103 -1.03 -4.96 -6.32
N CYS A 104 -1.70 -5.26 -5.21
CA CYS A 104 -1.97 -4.30 -4.14
C CYS A 104 -0.67 -3.79 -3.49
N ALA A 105 0.26 -4.67 -3.13
CA ALA A 105 1.51 -4.29 -2.47
C ALA A 105 2.32 -3.31 -3.33
N PHE A 106 2.48 -3.61 -4.63
CA PHE A 106 3.20 -2.71 -5.53
C PHE A 106 2.43 -1.41 -5.80
N SER A 107 1.10 -1.47 -5.93
CA SER A 107 0.26 -0.28 -6.08
C SER A 107 0.36 0.65 -4.87
N LEU A 108 0.45 0.10 -3.65
CA LEU A 108 0.69 0.87 -2.43
C LEU A 108 2.09 1.49 -2.39
N CYS A 109 3.10 0.83 -2.96
CA CYS A 109 4.41 1.45 -3.15
C CYS A 109 4.36 2.64 -4.12
N LEU A 110 3.61 2.54 -5.22
CA LEU A 110 3.41 3.67 -6.14
C LEU A 110 2.63 4.80 -5.48
N LEU A 111 1.58 4.47 -4.74
CA LEU A 111 0.83 5.44 -3.95
C LEU A 111 1.73 6.14 -2.92
N GLY A 112 2.52 5.40 -2.14
CA GLY A 112 3.45 5.98 -1.19
C GLY A 112 4.49 6.89 -1.86
N THR A 113 4.98 6.51 -3.04
CA THR A 113 5.88 7.35 -3.84
C THR A 113 5.19 8.64 -4.28
N PHE A 114 3.96 8.54 -4.78
CA PHE A 114 3.14 9.69 -5.16
C PHE A 114 2.90 10.62 -3.96
N LEU A 115 2.46 10.08 -2.83
CA LEU A 115 2.17 10.85 -1.63
C LEU A 115 3.39 11.67 -1.18
N VAL A 116 4.57 11.05 -1.09
CA VAL A 116 5.78 11.70 -0.59
C VAL A 116 6.41 12.67 -1.60
N ARG A 117 6.27 12.42 -2.91
CA ARG A 117 6.98 13.19 -3.96
C ARG A 117 6.14 14.21 -4.71
N SER A 118 4.82 14.11 -4.68
CA SER A 118 3.92 15.00 -5.44
C SER A 118 3.77 16.39 -4.82
N GLY A 119 4.14 16.57 -3.54
CA GLY A 119 3.87 17.79 -2.79
C GLY A 119 2.39 17.99 -2.43
N VAL A 120 1.54 16.98 -2.67
CA VAL A 120 0.12 17.03 -2.28
C VAL A 120 -0.04 16.91 -0.76
N LEU A 121 0.88 16.21 -0.09
CA LEU A 121 0.93 16.10 1.36
C LEU A 121 1.52 17.34 2.03
N VAL A 122 0.92 17.76 3.14
CA VAL A 122 1.58 18.59 4.14
C VAL A 122 2.22 17.65 5.15
N SER A 123 3.54 17.50 5.13
CA SER A 123 4.28 16.72 6.13
C SER A 123 5.61 17.41 6.42
N VAL A 124 6.03 17.33 7.69
CA VAL A 124 7.37 17.78 8.11
C VAL A 124 8.49 16.91 7.54
N HIS A 125 8.16 15.70 7.07
CA HIS A 125 9.06 14.77 6.41
C HIS A 125 9.14 14.97 4.88
N ALA A 126 8.45 15.96 4.32
CA ALA A 126 8.44 16.19 2.88
C ALA A 126 9.71 16.94 2.45
N PHE A 127 10.62 16.24 1.78
CA PHE A 127 11.82 16.82 1.17
C PHE A 127 11.76 16.70 -0.37
N ALA A 128 11.93 17.84 -1.06
CA ALA A 128 11.89 17.99 -2.52
C ALA A 128 10.54 17.62 -3.18
N SER A 129 9.62 18.58 -3.23
CA SER A 129 8.36 18.52 -3.97
C SER A 129 8.49 19.20 -5.34
N ASP A 130 8.05 18.50 -6.39
CA ASP A 130 7.97 19.03 -7.76
C ASP A 130 6.62 18.62 -8.37
N PRO A 131 5.68 19.57 -8.59
CA PRO A 131 4.36 19.27 -9.11
C PRO A 131 4.37 18.54 -10.47
N ALA A 132 5.35 18.84 -11.33
CA ALA A 132 5.46 18.19 -12.63
C ALA A 132 5.80 16.70 -12.49
N ARG A 133 6.69 16.35 -11.55
CA ARG A 133 7.00 14.95 -11.21
C ARG A 133 5.82 14.25 -10.57
N GLY A 134 5.06 14.95 -9.72
CA GLY A 134 3.84 14.43 -9.10
C GLY A 134 2.82 13.96 -10.14
N MET A 135 2.58 14.76 -11.18
CA MET A 135 1.64 14.40 -12.26
C MET A 135 2.10 13.20 -13.07
N PHE A 136 3.40 13.10 -13.37
CA PHE A 136 3.97 11.92 -14.03
C PHE A 136 3.77 10.64 -13.19
N ILE A 137 4.09 10.70 -11.90
CA ILE A 137 3.92 9.56 -10.99
C ILE A 137 2.44 9.17 -10.87
N LEU A 138 1.54 10.15 -10.81
CA LEU A 138 0.09 9.90 -10.78
C LEU A 138 -0.39 9.17 -12.03
N ALA A 139 -0.03 9.67 -13.22
CA ALA A 139 -0.39 9.04 -14.49
C ALA A 139 0.16 7.61 -14.58
N PHE A 140 1.43 7.42 -14.20
CA PHE A 140 2.05 6.10 -14.13
C PHE A 140 1.34 5.16 -13.16
N MET A 141 0.99 5.65 -11.97
CA MET A 141 0.25 4.88 -10.96
C MET A 141 -1.12 4.46 -11.47
N VAL A 142 -1.90 5.39 -12.03
CA VAL A 142 -3.23 5.08 -12.59
C VAL A 142 -3.13 4.05 -13.71
N LEU A 143 -2.16 4.18 -14.60
CA LEU A 143 -1.95 3.24 -15.70
C LEU A 143 -1.56 1.85 -15.19
N VAL A 144 -0.59 1.76 -14.28
CA VAL A 144 -0.07 0.49 -13.78
C VAL A 144 -1.07 -0.20 -12.85
N THR A 145 -1.62 0.52 -11.87
CA THR A 145 -2.61 -0.02 -10.93
C THR A 145 -3.94 -0.31 -11.64
N GLY A 146 -4.44 0.63 -12.45
CA GLY A 146 -5.68 0.44 -13.21
C GLY A 146 -5.56 -0.70 -14.23
N GLY A 147 -4.47 -0.73 -15.00
CA GLY A 147 -4.23 -1.77 -16.00
C GLY A 147 -4.06 -3.16 -15.39
N SER A 148 -3.34 -3.27 -14.26
CA SER A 148 -3.15 -4.55 -13.57
C SER A 148 -4.43 -5.06 -12.89
N LEU A 149 -5.20 -4.19 -12.25
CA LEU A 149 -6.49 -4.56 -11.65
C LEU A 149 -7.52 -4.93 -12.71
N LEU A 150 -7.56 -4.21 -13.85
CA LEU A 150 -8.40 -4.56 -14.99
C LEU A 150 -8.00 -5.93 -15.55
N LEU A 151 -6.70 -6.17 -15.74
CA LEU A 151 -6.20 -7.47 -16.18
C LEU A 151 -6.59 -8.58 -15.20
N PHE A 152 -6.47 -8.33 -13.90
CA PHE A 152 -6.90 -9.27 -12.86
C PHE A 152 -8.42 -9.53 -12.91
N ALA A 153 -9.24 -8.50 -13.10
CA ALA A 153 -10.69 -8.66 -13.22
C ALA A 153 -11.07 -9.53 -14.43
N VAL A 154 -10.40 -9.33 -15.56
CA VAL A 154 -10.68 -10.08 -16.80
C VAL A 154 -10.09 -11.50 -16.77
N ARG A 155 -8.88 -11.69 -16.25
CA ARG A 155 -8.13 -12.97 -16.35
C ARG A 155 -8.05 -13.76 -15.04
N GLY A 156 -8.36 -13.16 -13.90
CA GLY A 156 -8.19 -13.76 -12.57
C GLY A 156 -8.98 -15.06 -12.38
N HIS A 157 -10.11 -15.22 -13.07
CA HIS A 157 -10.89 -16.46 -13.04
C HIS A 157 -10.12 -17.69 -13.58
N ARG A 158 -9.17 -17.49 -14.50
CA ARG A 158 -8.37 -18.58 -15.09
C ARG A 158 -7.35 -19.17 -14.12
N VAL A 159 -6.96 -18.40 -13.11
CA VAL A 159 -5.91 -18.74 -12.15
C VAL A 159 -6.49 -19.14 -10.79
N ARG A 160 -7.82 -19.30 -10.70
CA ARG A 160 -8.52 -19.64 -9.47
C ARG A 160 -8.33 -21.12 -9.13
N SER A 161 -7.68 -21.39 -8.01
CA SER A 161 -7.62 -22.74 -7.42
C SER A 161 -8.93 -23.06 -6.70
N ARG A 162 -9.40 -24.31 -6.77
CA ARG A 162 -10.44 -24.79 -5.83
C ARG A 162 -9.81 -24.85 -4.44
N VAL A 163 -10.40 -24.12 -3.50
CA VAL A 163 -10.01 -24.13 -2.08
C VAL A 163 -11.00 -25.05 -1.38
N ASN A 164 -10.52 -26.12 -0.76
CA ASN A 164 -11.35 -27.03 0.00
C ASN A 164 -10.85 -27.06 1.45
N ASN A 165 -11.05 -25.94 2.15
CA ASN A 165 -10.54 -25.76 3.50
C ASN A 165 -11.67 -25.97 4.50
N ALA A 166 -11.43 -26.81 5.50
CA ALA A 166 -12.30 -26.87 6.67
C ALA A 166 -12.31 -25.51 7.38
N LEU A 167 -13.46 -25.12 7.95
CA LEU A 167 -13.62 -23.85 8.66
C LEU A 167 -12.58 -23.67 9.79
N TRP A 168 -12.15 -24.77 10.41
CA TRP A 168 -11.14 -24.79 11.47
C TRP A 168 -9.86 -25.49 11.00
N SER A 169 -9.04 -24.79 10.20
CA SER A 169 -7.73 -25.29 9.74
C SER A 169 -6.66 -24.20 9.85
N ARG A 170 -5.37 -24.60 9.84
CA ARG A 170 -4.23 -23.66 9.80
C ARG A 170 -4.33 -22.71 8.60
N GLU A 171 -4.87 -23.17 7.49
CA GLU A 171 -5.03 -22.39 6.25
C GLU A 171 -6.14 -21.33 6.41
N SER A 172 -7.23 -21.68 7.09
CA SER A 172 -8.30 -20.74 7.43
C SER A 172 -7.82 -19.64 8.39
N LEU A 173 -6.95 -19.98 9.35
CA LEU A 173 -6.30 -18.99 10.22
C LEU A 173 -5.35 -18.07 9.44
N LEU A 174 -4.55 -18.62 8.52
CA LEU A 174 -3.66 -17.82 7.67
C LEU A 174 -4.44 -16.88 6.73
N LEU A 175 -5.56 -17.35 6.18
CA LEU A 175 -6.45 -16.51 5.39
C LEU A 175 -7.10 -15.42 6.25
N GLY A 176 -7.57 -15.77 7.46
CA GLY A 176 -8.10 -14.80 8.43
C GLY A 176 -7.08 -13.71 8.78
N ASN A 177 -5.82 -14.09 9.01
CA ASN A 177 -4.73 -13.14 9.24
C ASN A 177 -4.51 -12.21 8.04
N ASN A 178 -4.54 -12.73 6.82
CA ASN A 178 -4.42 -11.90 5.62
C ASN A 178 -5.57 -10.90 5.49
N VAL A 179 -6.80 -11.32 5.79
CA VAL A 179 -7.96 -10.42 5.78
C VAL A 179 -7.81 -9.33 6.84
N LEU A 180 -7.37 -9.68 8.05
CA LEU A 180 -7.12 -8.72 9.13
C LEU A 180 -6.05 -7.69 8.74
N LEU A 181 -4.93 -8.14 8.17
CA LEU A 181 -3.84 -7.26 7.71
C LEU A 181 -4.32 -6.31 6.60
N MET A 182 -5.12 -6.80 5.66
CA MET A 182 -5.70 -5.97 4.60
C MET A 182 -6.73 -4.98 5.15
N ALA A 183 -7.54 -5.38 6.14
CA ALA A 183 -8.47 -4.48 6.81
C ALA A 183 -7.73 -3.36 7.56
N ALA A 184 -6.66 -3.70 8.30
CA ALA A 184 -5.80 -2.72 8.96
C ALA A 184 -5.16 -1.76 7.95
N MET A 185 -4.68 -2.28 6.82
CA MET A 185 -4.14 -1.46 5.73
C MET A 185 -5.19 -0.49 5.18
N LEU A 186 -6.42 -0.94 4.96
CA LEU A 186 -7.52 -0.08 4.50
C LEU A 186 -7.85 1.03 5.50
N VAL A 187 -7.83 0.74 6.81
CA VAL A 187 -8.02 1.77 7.84
C VAL A 187 -6.94 2.85 7.75
N VAL A 188 -5.67 2.45 7.62
CA VAL A 188 -4.55 3.39 7.48
C VAL A 188 -4.66 4.19 6.17
N LEU A 189 -5.01 3.52 5.07
CA LEU A 189 -5.21 4.15 3.76
C LEU A 189 -6.30 5.22 3.83
N LEU A 190 -7.47 4.88 4.38
CA LEU A 190 -8.58 5.82 4.54
C LEU A 190 -8.20 6.98 5.47
N GLY A 191 -7.57 6.69 6.61
CA GLY A 191 -7.10 7.71 7.55
C GLY A 191 -6.08 8.68 6.92
N THR A 192 -5.26 8.19 5.99
CA THR A 192 -4.26 9.01 5.27
C THR A 192 -4.88 9.82 4.13
N LEU A 193 -5.80 9.23 3.36
CA LEU A 193 -6.36 9.86 2.16
C LEU A 193 -7.56 10.78 2.43
N LEU A 194 -8.39 10.48 3.44
CA LEU A 194 -9.60 11.26 3.72
C LEU A 194 -9.33 12.75 3.98
N PRO A 195 -8.37 13.14 4.84
CA PRO A 195 -8.05 14.55 5.08
C PRO A 195 -7.57 15.26 3.79
N LEU A 196 -6.85 14.53 2.94
CA LEU A 196 -6.31 15.04 1.68
C LEU A 196 -7.42 15.36 0.68
N VAL A 197 -8.37 14.43 0.54
CA VAL A 197 -9.55 14.58 -0.33
C VAL A 197 -10.41 15.75 0.16
N HIS A 198 -10.65 15.86 1.48
CA HIS A 198 -11.40 16.97 2.06
C HIS A 198 -10.76 18.34 1.77
N LYS A 199 -9.42 18.42 1.82
CA LYS A 199 -8.68 19.65 1.52
C LYS A 199 -8.79 20.05 0.04
N GLN A 200 -8.72 19.09 -0.88
CA GLN A 200 -8.77 19.33 -2.33
C GLN A 200 -10.20 19.63 -2.82
N LEU A 201 -11.22 19.01 -2.23
CA LEU A 201 -12.63 19.25 -2.56
C LEU A 201 -13.19 20.54 -1.94
N GLY A 202 -12.39 21.28 -1.16
CA GLY A 202 -12.82 22.54 -0.54
C GLY A 202 -13.88 22.38 0.55
N TRP A 203 -14.11 21.16 1.06
CA TRP A 203 -15.13 20.90 2.10
C TRP A 203 -14.77 21.50 3.46
N ALA A 204 -13.58 22.08 3.61
CA ALA A 204 -13.24 22.97 4.71
C ALA A 204 -14.05 24.29 4.71
N ALA A 205 -14.61 24.72 3.57
CA ALA A 205 -15.43 25.93 3.49
C ALA A 205 -16.91 25.72 3.89
N PHE A 206 -17.37 24.48 4.05
CA PHE A 206 -18.79 24.19 4.36
C PHE A 206 -19.10 24.07 5.87
N ARG A 207 -18.13 24.33 6.75
CA ARG A 207 -18.35 24.43 8.21
C ARG A 207 -17.69 25.67 8.81
N TRP A 208 -18.11 26.85 8.39
CA TRP A 208 -18.48 27.96 9.31
C TRP A 208 -19.04 29.14 8.50
N GLY A 209 -20.26 29.01 8.02
CA GLY A 209 -21.06 30.18 7.71
C GLY A 209 -21.57 30.79 9.01
N SER A 210 -20.76 31.59 9.72
CA SER A 210 -21.28 32.72 10.51
C SER A 210 -20.17 33.63 11.05
N ARG A 211 -20.32 34.91 10.69
CA ARG A 211 -19.78 36.14 11.28
C ARG A 211 -18.36 36.54 10.88
N SER A 212 -18.32 37.22 9.74
CA SER A 212 -17.58 38.47 9.59
C SER A 212 -17.76 39.35 10.84
N LEU A 213 -16.77 39.39 11.72
CA LEU A 213 -16.62 40.46 12.70
C LEU A 213 -15.94 41.62 11.97
N THR A 214 -16.76 42.61 11.61
CA THR A 214 -16.33 43.97 11.28
C THR A 214 -15.47 44.52 12.43
N PRO A 215 -14.36 45.23 12.16
CA PRO A 215 -13.64 45.91 13.21
C PRO A 215 -14.46 47.12 13.68
N CYS A 216 -14.97 47.10 14.91
CA CYS A 216 -15.46 48.31 15.56
C CYS A 216 -14.25 49.18 15.94
N SER A 217 -14.07 50.29 15.23
CA SER A 217 -13.45 51.49 15.81
C SER A 217 -14.43 52.09 16.83
N PRO A 218 -13.92 52.60 17.97
CA PRO A 218 -14.21 54.00 18.24
C PRO A 218 -13.07 54.76 18.96
N GLY A 219 -12.97 56.06 18.65
CA GLY A 219 -12.57 57.12 19.59
C GLY A 219 -11.09 57.41 19.70
#